data_AF-H0GH65-F1
#
_entry.id   AF-H0GH65-F1
#
_cell.length_a   1.000
_cell.length_b   1.000
_cell.length_c   1.000
_cell.angle_alpha   90.00
_cell.angle_beta   90.00
_cell.angle_gamma   90.00
#
_symmetry.space_group_name_H-M   'P 1'
#
loop_
_entity.id
_entity.type
_entity.pdbx_description
1 polymer ?
#
loop_
_entity_poly.entity_id
_entity_poly.type
_entity_poly.pdbx_seq_one_letter_code
_entity_poly.pdbx_strand_id
1 'polypeptide(L)'
;MYSITFHHHGRQTVLIKDNSAMVTTAAAADIPPALVFNGSSTGVPESIDTILSSKLSNIWMQRQLIKGDAGETLILDGLTVRLVNLFSSTGFKGLLIELQADEAGEFETKIAGIEGHLAEIRAKDYKTSSDSLGPDTSNEICDLAYQYVRALEL
;
A
#
# COMPACT_ATOMS: atom_id res chain seq x y z
N MET A 1 3.43 -7.03 -12.46
CA MET A 1 4.14 -6.65 -11.22
C MET A 1 3.66 -5.28 -10.85
N TYR A 2 3.16 -5.14 -9.64
CA TYR A 2 2.74 -3.89 -9.03
C TYR A 2 3.79 -3.45 -8.02
N SER A 3 3.93 -2.15 -7.82
CA SER A 3 4.81 -1.55 -6.83
C SER A 3 4.01 -0.51 -6.06
N ILE A 4 3.94 -0.67 -4.75
CA ILE A 4 3.14 0.16 -3.84
C ILE A 4 4.09 0.76 -2.83
N THR A 5 4.22 2.08 -2.84
CA THR A 5 5.08 2.80 -1.88
C THR A 5 4.22 3.50 -0.83
N PHE A 6 4.46 3.17 0.45
CA PHE A 6 3.77 3.77 1.58
C PHE A 6 4.65 4.84 2.24
N HIS A 7 4.10 6.05 2.36
CA HIS A 7 4.81 7.15 3.02
C HIS A 7 4.69 7.13 4.55
N HIS A 8 3.66 6.48 5.10
CA HIS A 8 3.42 6.40 6.55
C HIS A 8 4.19 5.25 7.23
N HIS A 9 4.78 4.33 6.47
CA HIS A 9 5.64 3.24 6.96
C HIS A 9 7.11 3.45 6.55
N GLY A 10 7.67 4.63 6.77
CA GLY A 10 9.10 4.85 6.53
C GLY A 10 9.54 4.78 5.05
N ARG A 11 8.66 5.12 4.09
CA ARG A 11 8.94 4.98 2.64
C ARG A 11 9.27 3.54 2.24
N GLN A 12 8.57 2.59 2.83
CA GLN A 12 8.59 1.20 2.41
C GLN A 12 7.86 1.03 1.08
N THR A 13 8.43 0.21 0.21
CA THR A 13 7.86 -0.15 -1.09
C THR A 13 7.66 -1.66 -1.14
N VAL A 14 6.43 -2.08 -1.41
CA VAL A 14 6.05 -3.48 -1.58
C VAL A 14 5.86 -3.77 -3.07
N LEU A 15 6.60 -4.77 -3.58
CA LEU A 15 6.40 -5.28 -4.93
C LEU A 15 5.52 -6.52 -4.87
N ILE A 16 4.52 -6.59 -5.75
CA ILE A 16 3.61 -7.73 -5.86
C ILE A 16 3.65 -8.30 -7.27
N LYS A 17 3.91 -9.61 -7.38
CA LYS A 17 3.87 -10.36 -8.63
C LYS A 17 3.44 -11.79 -8.33
N ASP A 18 2.46 -12.32 -9.06
CA ASP A 18 1.99 -13.71 -8.95
C ASP A 18 1.74 -14.15 -7.50
N ASN A 19 0.97 -13.35 -6.75
CA ASN A 19 0.65 -13.57 -5.33
C ASN A 19 1.89 -13.70 -4.41
N SER A 20 3.04 -13.21 -4.84
CA SER A 20 4.25 -13.07 -4.02
C SER A 20 4.52 -11.60 -3.76
N ALA A 21 4.87 -11.28 -2.51
CA ALA A 21 5.19 -9.92 -2.07
C ALA A 21 6.65 -9.81 -1.63
N MET A 22 7.31 -8.71 -1.98
CA MET A 22 8.65 -8.36 -1.53
C MET A 22 8.64 -6.95 -0.93
N VAL A 23 9.05 -6.81 0.33
CA VAL A 23 9.15 -5.53 1.01
C VAL A 23 10.57 -4.98 0.87
N THR A 24 10.66 -3.70 0.53
CA THR A 24 11.90 -2.94 0.45
C THR A 24 11.72 -1.61 1.16
N THR A 25 12.82 -0.95 1.53
CA THR A 25 12.77 0.39 2.15
C THR A 25 13.79 1.30 1.49
N ALA A 26 13.38 2.55 1.26
CA ALA A 26 14.26 3.63 0.83
C ALA A 26 14.70 4.53 2.00
N ALA A 27 14.30 4.21 3.24
CA ALA A 27 14.75 4.94 4.42
C ALA A 27 16.01 4.31 5.00
N ALA A 28 17.07 5.12 5.14
CA ALA A 28 18.32 4.69 5.76
C ALA A 28 18.14 4.21 7.21
N ALA A 29 17.15 4.75 7.93
CA ALA A 29 16.83 4.39 9.31
C ALA A 29 16.31 2.94 9.45
N ASP A 30 15.68 2.40 8.40
CA ASP A 30 15.09 1.07 8.42
C ASP A 30 16.09 -0.02 7.99
N ILE A 31 17.33 0.36 7.64
CA ILE A 31 18.36 -0.61 7.28
C ILE A 31 18.79 -1.36 8.55
N PRO A 32 18.73 -2.71 8.56
CA PRO A 32 19.22 -3.50 9.68
C PRO A 32 20.68 -3.13 10.03
N PRO A 33 20.98 -2.73 11.29
CA PRO A 33 22.31 -2.25 11.67
C PRO A 33 23.43 -3.26 11.38
N ALA A 34 23.13 -4.56 11.48
CA ALA A 34 24.09 -5.62 11.18
C ALA A 34 24.58 -5.60 9.71
N LEU A 35 23.72 -5.21 8.76
CA LEU A 35 24.08 -5.10 7.33
C LEU A 35 24.95 -3.88 7.05
N VAL A 36 24.85 -2.83 7.86
CA VAL A 36 25.73 -1.66 7.76
C VAL A 36 27.07 -2.00 8.42
N PHE A 37 27.03 -2.62 9.60
CA PHE A 37 28.23 -2.96 10.37
C PHE A 37 29.17 -3.92 9.62
N ASN A 38 28.63 -4.92 8.93
CA ASN A 38 29.42 -5.90 8.19
C ASN A 38 29.83 -5.43 6.77
N GLY A 39 29.51 -4.18 6.38
CA GLY A 39 29.84 -3.62 5.08
C GLY A 39 29.03 -4.18 3.90
N SER A 40 27.95 -4.94 4.15
CA SER A 40 27.06 -5.45 3.09
C SER A 40 26.20 -4.35 2.48
N SER A 41 25.77 -3.39 3.31
CA SER A 41 25.04 -2.20 2.91
C SER A 41 25.91 -0.96 3.07
N THR A 42 25.83 -0.06 2.10
CA THR A 42 26.50 1.26 2.15
C THR A 42 25.78 2.25 3.07
N GLY A 43 24.59 1.91 3.58
CA GLY A 43 23.75 2.81 4.38
C GLY A 43 23.03 3.89 3.57
N VAL A 44 23.11 3.85 2.24
CA VAL A 44 22.48 4.83 1.34
C VAL A 44 21.49 4.10 0.41
N PRO A 45 20.25 3.82 0.89
CA PRO A 45 19.26 3.15 0.08
C PRO A 45 18.58 4.14 -0.87
N GLU A 46 18.20 3.67 -2.05
CA GLU A 46 17.30 4.36 -2.97
C GLU A 46 16.00 3.55 -3.13
N SER A 47 14.94 4.18 -3.65
CA SER A 47 13.70 3.45 -3.90
C SER A 47 13.91 2.36 -4.94
N ILE A 48 13.33 1.20 -4.70
CA ILE A 48 13.35 0.08 -5.65
C ILE A 48 12.74 0.48 -7.00
N ASP A 49 11.76 1.39 -7.02
CA ASP A 49 11.18 1.92 -8.26
C ASP A 49 12.21 2.72 -9.08
N THR A 50 13.13 3.43 -8.42
CA THR A 50 14.24 4.12 -9.07
C THR A 50 15.21 3.12 -9.70
N ILE A 51 15.49 2.00 -9.03
CA ILE A 51 16.34 0.93 -9.58
C ILE A 51 15.64 0.26 -10.77
N LEU A 52 14.36 -0.08 -10.63
CA LEU A 52 13.56 -0.70 -11.70
C LEU A 52 13.53 0.16 -12.95
N SER A 53 13.27 1.46 -12.79
CA SER A 53 13.11 2.40 -13.91
C SER A 53 14.43 2.89 -14.52
N SER A 54 15.53 2.90 -13.77
CA SER A 54 16.81 3.43 -14.26
C SER A 54 17.82 2.36 -14.66
N LYS A 55 17.84 1.20 -13.96
CA LYS A 55 18.82 0.13 -14.15
C LYS A 55 18.23 -1.12 -14.79
N LEU A 56 16.94 -1.38 -14.57
CA LEU A 56 16.25 -2.57 -15.06
C LEU A 56 15.15 -2.23 -16.08
N SER A 57 15.23 -1.06 -16.71
CA SER A 57 14.25 -0.54 -17.67
C SER A 57 14.14 -1.35 -18.95
N ASN A 58 15.16 -2.15 -19.26
CA ASN A 58 15.15 -3.10 -20.36
C ASN A 58 14.27 -4.33 -20.10
N ILE A 59 13.99 -4.65 -18.83
CA ILE A 59 13.14 -5.78 -18.41
C ILE A 59 11.76 -5.28 -17.99
N TRP A 60 11.72 -4.16 -17.25
CA TRP A 60 10.50 -3.61 -16.66
C TRP A 60 10.24 -2.21 -17.19
N MET A 61 9.06 -2.02 -17.78
CA MET A 61 8.58 -0.70 -18.19
C MET A 61 7.44 -0.28 -17.27
N GLN A 62 7.52 0.94 -16.72
CA GLN A 62 6.45 1.51 -15.92
C GLN A 62 5.26 1.89 -16.81
N ARG A 63 4.17 1.11 -16.72
CA ARG A 63 2.97 1.31 -17.54
C ARG A 63 2.03 2.39 -16.98
N GLN A 64 1.93 2.47 -15.67
CA GLN A 64 1.04 3.40 -14.98
C GLN A 64 1.66 3.83 -13.65
N LEU A 65 1.44 5.09 -13.30
CA LEU A 65 1.80 5.67 -12.01
C LEU A 65 0.54 6.34 -11.46
N ILE A 66 0.09 5.90 -10.28
CA ILE A 66 -1.04 6.48 -9.55
C ILE A 66 -0.47 7.05 -8.26
N LYS A 67 -0.81 8.31 -7.97
CA LYS A 67 -0.42 9.01 -6.74
C LYS A 67 -1.65 9.40 -5.95
N GLY A 68 -1.57 9.21 -4.64
CA GLY A 68 -2.51 9.74 -3.67
C GLY A 68 -1.79 10.75 -2.79
N ASP A 69 -1.78 12.00 -3.23
CA ASP A 69 -1.11 13.07 -2.47
C ASP A 69 -2.09 13.71 -1.48
N ALA A 70 -1.58 14.20 -0.35
CA ALA A 70 -2.34 14.87 0.71
C ALA A 70 -3.54 14.06 1.25
N GLY A 71 -3.32 12.77 1.54
CA GLY A 71 -4.31 11.94 2.22
C GLY A 71 -4.61 12.43 3.64
N GLU A 72 -5.86 12.28 4.05
CA GLU A 72 -6.33 12.60 5.40
C GLU A 72 -6.38 11.34 6.26
N THR A 73 -5.99 11.45 7.52
CA THR A 73 -6.07 10.35 8.50
C THR A 73 -7.07 10.73 9.57
N LEU A 74 -8.16 9.98 9.67
CA LEU A 74 -9.22 10.12 10.66
C LEU A 74 -9.05 9.01 11.69
N ILE A 75 -9.01 9.38 12.96
CA ILE A 75 -8.83 8.44 14.08
C ILE A 75 -10.17 8.33 14.80
N LEU A 76 -10.73 7.13 14.82
CA LEU A 76 -11.95 6.76 15.54
C LEU A 76 -11.61 5.75 16.64
N ASP A 77 -12.60 5.40 17.46
CA ASP A 77 -12.42 4.41 18.53
C ASP A 77 -12.16 3.01 17.94
N GLY A 78 -10.92 2.54 18.06
CA GLY A 78 -10.45 1.26 17.53
C GLY A 78 -10.46 1.14 15.99
N LEU A 79 -10.52 2.26 15.25
CA LEU A 79 -10.46 2.27 13.79
C LEU A 79 -9.73 3.53 13.29
N THR A 80 -8.69 3.33 12.51
CA THR A 80 -8.04 4.38 11.73
C THR A 80 -8.54 4.31 10.29
N VAL A 81 -9.11 5.42 9.81
CA VAL A 81 -9.60 5.56 8.43
C VAL A 81 -8.71 6.54 7.71
N ARG A 82 -8.08 6.14 6.60
CA ARG A 82 -7.34 7.06 5.73
C ARG A 82 -8.08 7.25 4.41
N LEU A 83 -8.17 8.50 3.99
CA LEU A 83 -8.88 8.90 2.79
C LEU A 83 -7.92 9.60 1.86
N VAL A 84 -7.88 9.22 0.59
CA VAL A 84 -7.03 9.88 -0.39
C VAL A 84 -7.62 9.85 -1.80
N ASN A 85 -7.55 10.96 -2.50
CA ASN A 85 -7.90 11.03 -3.91
C ASN A 85 -6.75 10.51 -4.76
N LEU A 86 -7.04 9.55 -5.64
CA LEU A 86 -6.06 8.95 -6.54
C LEU A 86 -6.05 9.66 -7.88
N PHE A 87 -4.86 10.09 -8.30
CA PHE A 87 -4.59 10.72 -9.58
C PHE A 87 -3.59 9.90 -10.38
N SER A 88 -3.89 9.65 -11.65
CA SER A 88 -2.93 9.16 -12.62
C SER A 88 -2.45 10.31 -13.52
N SER A 89 -1.51 10.02 -14.42
CA SER A 89 -1.14 10.95 -15.50
C SER A 89 -2.31 11.29 -16.43
N THR A 90 -3.39 10.52 -16.42
CA THR A 90 -4.59 10.73 -17.25
C THR A 90 -5.71 11.46 -16.50
N GLY A 91 -5.47 11.91 -15.25
CA GLY A 91 -6.42 12.64 -14.44
C GLY A 91 -6.90 11.88 -13.19
N PHE A 92 -8.07 12.26 -12.68
CA PHE A 92 -8.66 11.64 -11.49
C PHE A 92 -9.08 10.19 -11.76
N LYS A 93 -8.67 9.26 -10.88
CA LYS A 93 -9.02 7.83 -10.96
C LYS A 93 -10.14 7.45 -9.99
N GLY A 94 -10.16 8.04 -8.80
CA GLY A 94 -11.15 7.69 -7.78
C GLY A 94 -10.73 8.10 -6.36
N LEU A 95 -11.61 7.86 -5.40
CA LEU A 95 -11.34 8.00 -3.98
C LEU A 95 -10.90 6.63 -3.42
N LEU A 96 -9.85 6.61 -2.61
CA LEU A 96 -9.40 5.43 -1.88
C LEU A 96 -9.66 5.61 -0.40
N ILE A 97 -10.16 4.55 0.22
CA ILE A 97 -10.41 4.44 1.65
C ILE A 97 -9.60 3.27 2.17
N GLU A 98 -8.68 3.53 3.08
CA GLU A 98 -7.92 2.53 3.82
C GLU A 98 -8.48 2.43 5.23
N LEU A 99 -8.72 1.21 5.69
CA LEU A 99 -9.23 0.91 7.02
C LEU A 99 -8.19 0.08 7.76
N GLN A 100 -7.75 0.55 8.92
CA GLN A 100 -6.83 -0.16 9.80
C GLN A 100 -7.43 -0.20 11.20
N ALA A 101 -7.53 -1.39 11.79
CA ALA A 101 -8.02 -1.58 13.15
C ALA A 101 -6.98 -2.30 14.00
N ASP A 102 -6.90 -1.91 15.27
CA ASP A 102 -5.96 -2.53 16.23
C ASP A 102 -6.48 -3.89 16.72
N GLU A 103 -7.80 -4.10 16.71
CA GLU A 103 -8.43 -5.34 17.15
C GLU A 103 -9.19 -6.04 16.01
N ALA A 104 -8.92 -7.33 15.85
CA ALA A 104 -9.55 -8.18 14.83
C ALA A 104 -11.01 -8.53 15.13
N GLY A 105 -11.45 -8.46 16.39
CA GLY A 105 -12.72 -9.04 16.86
C GLY A 105 -13.99 -8.47 16.22
N GLU A 106 -13.93 -7.26 15.66
CA GLU A 106 -15.10 -6.55 15.11
C GLU A 106 -14.81 -5.82 13.79
N PHE A 107 -13.76 -6.21 13.07
CA PHE A 107 -13.35 -5.50 11.86
C PHE A 107 -14.40 -5.56 10.76
N GLU A 108 -15.04 -6.72 10.55
CA GLU A 108 -16.13 -6.89 9.58
C GLU A 108 -17.32 -5.97 9.85
N THR A 109 -17.68 -5.77 11.12
CA THR A 109 -18.76 -4.84 11.50
C THR A 109 -18.38 -3.39 11.21
N LYS A 110 -17.11 -3.03 11.43
CA LYS A 110 -16.57 -1.70 11.10
C LYS A 110 -16.58 -1.43 9.60
N ILE A 111 -16.18 -2.42 8.78
CA ILE A 111 -16.26 -2.32 7.31
C ILE A 111 -17.72 -2.08 6.88
N ALA A 112 -18.66 -2.90 7.35
CA ALA A 112 -20.07 -2.77 7.01
C ALA A 112 -20.66 -1.41 7.41
N GLY A 113 -20.21 -0.84 8.54
CA GLY A 113 -20.59 0.52 8.95
C GLY A 113 -20.15 1.59 7.95
N ILE A 114 -18.90 1.52 7.46
CA ILE A 114 -18.39 2.44 6.44
C ILE A 114 -19.13 2.26 5.11
N GLU A 115 -19.42 1.02 4.71
CA GLU A 115 -20.23 0.75 3.51
C GLU A 115 -21.65 1.31 3.62
N GLY A 116 -22.24 1.31 4.82
CA GLY A 116 -23.49 2.01 5.10
C GLY A 116 -23.40 3.52 4.82
N HIS A 117 -22.33 4.18 5.29
CA HIS A 117 -22.10 5.60 4.99
C HIS A 117 -21.86 5.87 3.50
N LEU A 118 -21.21 4.95 2.78
CA LEU A 118 -21.05 5.05 1.32
C LEU A 118 -22.42 5.03 0.62
N ALA A 119 -23.35 4.20 1.07
CA ALA A 119 -24.71 4.16 0.54
C ALA A 119 -25.47 5.48 0.80
N GLU A 120 -25.31 6.08 1.99
CA GLU A 120 -25.93 7.37 2.35
C GLU A 120 -25.48 8.51 1.43
N ILE A 121 -24.18 8.56 1.08
CA ILE A 121 -23.64 9.56 0.15
C ILE A 121 -23.85 9.20 -1.33
N ARG A 122 -24.60 8.12 -1.60
CA ARG A 122 -24.93 7.62 -2.95
C ARG A 122 -23.72 7.13 -3.76
N ALA A 123 -22.68 6.64 -3.11
CA ALA A 123 -21.62 5.89 -3.78
C ALA A 123 -22.16 4.49 -4.15
N LYS A 124 -22.30 4.23 -5.45
CA LYS A 124 -22.95 3.00 -5.97
C LYS A 124 -21.94 1.96 -6.44
N ASP A 125 -20.89 2.41 -7.12
CA ASP A 125 -19.89 1.56 -7.74
C ASP A 125 -18.58 1.71 -6.98
N TYR A 126 -18.37 0.86 -5.97
CA TYR A 126 -17.13 0.78 -5.20
C TYR A 126 -16.66 -0.67 -5.11
N LYS A 127 -15.37 -0.85 -4.82
CA LYS A 127 -14.73 -2.16 -4.68
C LYS A 127 -14.04 -2.23 -3.33
N THR A 128 -14.37 -3.27 -2.57
CA THR A 128 -13.79 -3.56 -1.24
C THR A 128 -12.89 -4.79 -1.34
N SER A 129 -11.78 -4.81 -0.59
CA SER A 129 -10.93 -6.00 -0.46
C SER A 129 -10.36 -6.07 0.95
N SER A 130 -10.51 -7.22 1.60
CA SER A 130 -9.88 -7.60 2.86
C SER A 130 -9.02 -8.86 2.69
N ASP A 131 -8.61 -9.14 1.45
CA ASP A 131 -7.85 -10.35 1.09
C ASP A 131 -6.47 -10.38 1.76
N SER A 132 -5.97 -11.58 2.04
CA SER A 132 -4.60 -11.81 2.52
C SER A 132 -3.79 -12.57 1.46
N LEU A 133 -2.49 -12.32 1.40
CA LEU A 133 -1.58 -12.91 0.42
C LEU A 133 -1.31 -14.40 0.71
N GLY A 134 -1.48 -14.85 1.96
CA GLY A 134 -1.39 -16.27 2.34
C GLY A 134 -1.64 -16.55 3.84
N PRO A 135 -1.98 -17.79 4.22
CA PRO A 135 -2.37 -18.15 5.58
C PRO A 135 -1.22 -18.21 6.61
N ASP A 136 0.04 -18.34 6.14
CA ASP A 136 1.16 -18.76 7.00
C ASP A 136 2.17 -17.66 7.36
N THR A 137 2.10 -16.48 6.75
CA THR A 137 3.04 -15.38 7.04
C THR A 137 2.29 -14.06 7.12
N SER A 138 1.85 -13.68 8.32
CA SER A 138 1.19 -12.40 8.60
C SER A 138 2.21 -11.27 8.50
N ASN A 139 2.43 -10.74 7.30
CA ASN A 139 3.06 -9.45 7.14
C ASN A 139 2.00 -8.45 6.71
N GLU A 140 1.47 -7.71 7.67
CA GLU A 140 0.32 -6.80 7.49
C GLU A 140 0.54 -5.80 6.35
N ILE A 141 1.76 -5.28 6.18
CA ILE A 141 2.07 -4.34 5.09
C ILE A 141 2.00 -4.99 3.70
N CYS A 142 2.33 -6.29 3.61
CA CYS A 142 2.22 -7.04 2.36
C CYS A 142 0.75 -7.29 2.02
N ASP A 143 -0.05 -7.68 3.00
CA ASP A 143 -1.48 -7.92 2.84
C ASP A 143 -2.20 -6.62 2.47
N LEU A 144 -1.86 -5.52 3.14
CA LEU A 144 -2.36 -4.20 2.78
C LEU A 144 -2.02 -3.84 1.33
N ALA A 145 -0.75 -3.96 0.93
CA ALA A 145 -0.34 -3.70 -0.45
C ALA A 145 -1.10 -4.60 -1.45
N TYR A 146 -1.39 -5.84 -1.07
CA TYR A 146 -2.15 -6.77 -1.89
C TYR A 146 -3.60 -6.34 -2.07
N GLN A 147 -4.25 -5.92 -0.98
CA GLN A 147 -5.61 -5.38 -1.01
C GLN A 147 -5.71 -4.16 -1.92
N TYR A 148 -4.71 -3.27 -1.89
CA TYR A 148 -4.62 -2.13 -2.84
C TYR A 148 -4.61 -2.58 -4.30
N VAL A 149 -3.83 -3.63 -4.63
CA VAL A 149 -3.82 -4.19 -5.99
C VAL A 149 -5.20 -4.72 -6.35
N ARG A 150 -5.80 -5.53 -5.46
CA ARG A 150 -7.12 -6.14 -5.71
C ARG A 150 -8.21 -5.09 -5.87
N ALA A 151 -8.19 -4.00 -5.10
CA ALA A 151 -9.15 -2.90 -5.20
C ALA A 151 -8.97 -2.05 -6.47
N LEU A 152 -7.73 -1.93 -6.98
CA LEU A 152 -7.42 -1.07 -8.12
C LEU A 152 -7.38 -1.79 -9.48
N GLU A 153 -7.28 -3.13 -9.47
CA GLU A 153 -7.48 -3.98 -10.64
C GLU A 153 -8.96 -3.97 -11.06
N LEU A 154 -9.23 -3.59 -12.31
CA LEU A 154 -10.54 -3.63 -12.97
C LEU A 154 -10.62 -4.86 -13.87
#